data_AF-A0A4U1EHJ9-F1
#
_entry.id   AF-A0A4U1EHJ9-F1
#
_cell.length_a   1.000
_cell.length_b   1.000
_cell.length_c   1.000
_cell.angle_alpha   90.00
_cell.angle_beta   90.00
_cell.angle_gamma   90.00
#
_symmetry.space_group_name_H-M   'P 1'
#
loop_
_entity.id
_entity.type
_entity.pdbx_description
1 polymer ?
#
loop_
_entity_poly.entity_id
_entity_poly.type
_entity_poly.pdbx_seq_one_letter_code
_entity_poly.pdbx_strand_id
1 'polypeptide(L)'
;SILLRRLCSLMGTVFLLRCFTMFVTSLSVPGQHLQCTGKVYGSVWEKLHRAFAIWSGFGMTLTGVHTCGDYMFSGHTVVLTMLNFFVTEYTPRSWNFLHTLSWVLNLFGIFFILAAHEHYSIDVFIAFYITTRLFLYYHTLANTRAYQQSRRARIWFPMFSFFECNVNGTVPNEYCWPFSKPAIMKRLIG
;
A
#
# COMPACT_ATOMS: atom_id res chain seq x y z
N SER A 1 16.94 -7.07 -0.69
CA SER A 1 16.73 -6.19 0.47
C SER A 1 15.54 -6.68 1.29
N ILE A 2 15.66 -6.73 2.62
CA ILE A 2 14.58 -7.16 3.53
C ILE A 2 13.38 -6.20 3.45
N LEU A 3 13.66 -4.89 3.36
CA LEU A 3 12.63 -3.84 3.27
C LEU A 3 11.71 -4.02 2.06
N LEU A 4 12.27 -4.33 0.90
CA LEU A 4 11.49 -4.56 -0.32
C LEU A 4 10.56 -5.77 -0.18
N ARG A 5 11.01 -6.86 0.47
CA ARG A 5 10.18 -8.04 0.71
C ARG A 5 8.99 -7.69 1.61
N ARG A 6 9.22 -6.90 2.67
CA ARG A 6 8.17 -6.42 3.57
C ARG A 6 7.17 -5.53 2.85
N LEU A 7 7.68 -4.58 2.04
CA LEU A 7 6.84 -3.70 1.23
C LEU A 7 5.97 -4.50 0.26
N CYS A 8 6.55 -5.42 -0.50
CA CYS A 8 5.80 -6.27 -1.44
C CYS A 8 4.76 -7.15 -0.72
N SER A 9 5.09 -7.72 0.44
CA SER A 9 4.17 -8.56 1.21
C SER A 9 3.00 -7.76 1.77
N LEU A 10 3.27 -6.58 2.35
CA LEU A 10 2.26 -5.69 2.90
C LEU A 10 1.35 -5.11 1.81
N MET A 11 1.93 -4.55 0.76
CA MET A 11 1.19 -4.01 -0.37
C MET A 11 0.39 -5.11 -1.07
N GLY A 12 1.01 -6.25 -1.38
CA GLY A 12 0.34 -7.37 -2.02
C GLY A 12 -0.87 -7.86 -1.24
N THR A 13 -0.77 -7.99 0.09
CA THR A 13 -1.88 -8.44 0.93
C THR A 13 -3.04 -7.43 0.93
N VAL A 14 -2.76 -6.14 1.04
CA VAL A 14 -3.79 -5.09 1.05
C VAL A 14 -4.48 -4.96 -0.32
N PHE A 15 -3.73 -5.02 -1.42
CA PHE A 15 -4.30 -4.97 -2.77
C PHE A 15 -5.08 -6.25 -3.12
N LEU A 16 -4.66 -7.42 -2.66
CA LEU A 16 -5.45 -8.65 -2.80
C LEU A 16 -6.77 -8.56 -2.04
N LEU A 17 -6.74 -8.02 -0.81
CA LEU A 17 -7.95 -7.76 -0.05
C LEU A 17 -8.88 -6.82 -0.81
N ARG A 18 -8.34 -5.75 -1.42
CA ARG A 18 -9.12 -4.83 -2.27
C ARG A 18 -9.80 -5.55 -3.45
N CYS A 19 -9.08 -6.43 -4.15
CA CYS A 19 -9.65 -7.22 -5.24
C CYS A 19 -10.79 -8.11 -4.74
N PHE A 20 -10.61 -8.77 -3.60
CA PHE A 20 -11.64 -9.61 -3.00
C PHE A 20 -12.85 -8.80 -2.55
N THR A 21 -12.64 -7.65 -1.91
CA THR A 21 -13.74 -6.80 -1.46
C THR A 21 -14.54 -6.25 -2.63
N MET A 22 -13.89 -5.76 -3.68
CA MET A 22 -14.56 -5.33 -4.91
C MET A 22 -15.34 -6.46 -5.58
N PHE A 23 -14.89 -7.71 -5.47
CA PHE A 23 -15.62 -8.86 -6.00
C PHE A 23 -16.88 -9.18 -5.17
N VAL A 24 -16.81 -9.01 -3.84
CA VAL A 24 -17.89 -9.36 -2.91
C VAL A 24 -18.90 -8.23 -2.73
N THR A 25 -18.48 -6.97 -2.80
CA THR A 25 -19.33 -5.81 -2.53
C THR A 25 -19.76 -5.12 -3.81
N SER A 26 -21.06 -5.04 -4.04
CA SER A 26 -21.69 -4.26 -5.10
C SER A 26 -22.18 -2.91 -4.54
N LEU A 27 -21.30 -1.92 -4.43
CA LEU A 27 -21.63 -0.58 -3.93
C LEU A 27 -21.70 0.42 -5.09
N SER A 28 -22.86 1.05 -5.27
CA SER A 28 -23.06 2.06 -6.32
C SER A 28 -22.08 3.24 -6.23
N VAL A 29 -21.54 3.61 -7.39
CA VAL A 29 -20.60 4.74 -7.62
C VAL A 29 -21.08 6.03 -6.93
N PRO A 30 -20.20 6.76 -6.21
CA PRO A 30 -20.51 8.09 -5.71
C PRO A 30 -20.40 9.11 -6.84
N GLY A 31 -21.46 9.30 -7.63
CA GLY A 31 -21.53 10.47 -8.53
C GLY A 31 -22.37 10.30 -9.79
N GLN A 32 -23.18 11.32 -10.09
CA GLN A 32 -23.97 11.44 -11.32
C GLN A 32 -23.14 11.87 -12.55
N HIS A 33 -21.83 12.16 -12.40
CA HIS A 33 -20.96 12.66 -13.47
C HIS A 33 -20.25 11.58 -14.30
N LEU A 34 -20.31 10.31 -13.89
CA LEU A 34 -19.68 9.21 -14.61
C LEU A 34 -20.71 8.51 -15.50
N GLN A 35 -20.75 8.85 -16.80
CA GLN A 35 -21.58 8.11 -17.77
C GLN A 35 -20.97 6.72 -18.03
N CYS A 36 -21.38 5.77 -17.21
CA CYS A 36 -20.95 4.39 -17.32
C CYS A 36 -21.64 3.70 -18.50
N THR A 37 -20.88 3.45 -19.56
CA THR A 37 -21.32 2.60 -20.67
C THR A 37 -21.36 1.14 -20.21
N GLY A 38 -22.40 0.40 -20.60
CA GLY A 38 -22.54 -1.02 -20.29
C GLY A 38 -21.33 -1.86 -20.76
N LYS A 39 -21.06 -2.98 -20.08
CA LYS A 39 -19.96 -3.92 -20.43
C LYS A 39 -20.01 -4.21 -21.94
N VAL A 40 -19.03 -3.70 -22.68
CA VAL A 40 -18.82 -4.05 -24.08
C VAL A 40 -18.34 -5.50 -24.09
N TYR A 41 -19.16 -6.41 -24.61
CA TYR A 41 -18.81 -7.83 -24.79
C TYR A 41 -17.79 -7.96 -25.93
N GLY A 42 -16.55 -7.55 -25.64
CA GLY A 42 -15.40 -7.77 -26.52
C GLY A 42 -14.82 -9.17 -26.34
N SER A 43 -14.13 -9.63 -27.38
CA SER A 43 -13.32 -10.84 -27.40
C SER A 43 -12.29 -10.87 -26.25
N VAL A 44 -11.75 -12.05 -25.91
CA VAL A 44 -10.74 -12.20 -24.82
C VAL A 44 -9.52 -11.29 -25.02
N TRP A 45 -9.15 -11.03 -26.28
CA TRP A 45 -8.03 -10.18 -26.64
C TRP A 45 -8.25 -8.70 -26.29
N GLU A 46 -9.45 -8.18 -26.54
CA GLU A 46 -9.81 -6.80 -26.19
C GLU A 46 -9.90 -6.59 -24.68
N LYS A 47 -10.32 -7.62 -23.94
CA LYS A 47 -10.28 -7.61 -22.46
C LYS A 47 -8.85 -7.54 -21.94
N LEU A 48 -7.92 -8.31 -22.53
CA LEU A 48 -6.50 -8.27 -22.17
C LEU A 48 -5.85 -6.92 -22.51
N HIS A 49 -6.12 -6.37 -23.69
CA HIS A 49 -5.60 -5.06 -24.09
C HIS A 49 -6.10 -3.95 -23.14
N ARG A 50 -7.38 -3.99 -22.76
CA ARG A 50 -7.94 -3.05 -21.79
C ARG A 50 -7.36 -3.25 -20.39
N ALA A 51 -7.14 -4.49 -19.95
CA ALA A 51 -6.46 -4.77 -18.68
C ALA A 51 -5.01 -4.25 -18.69
N PHE A 52 -4.29 -4.37 -19.80
CA PHE A 52 -2.94 -3.83 -19.97
C PHE A 52 -2.93 -2.29 -19.95
N ALA A 53 -3.91 -1.65 -20.59
CA ALA A 53 -4.08 -0.20 -20.54
C ALA A 53 -4.37 0.31 -19.11
N ILE A 54 -5.21 -0.40 -18.35
CA ILE A 54 -5.50 -0.09 -16.93
C ILE A 54 -4.23 -0.26 -16.09
N TRP A 55 -3.48 -1.34 -16.30
CA TRP A 55 -2.26 -1.63 -15.56
C TRP A 55 -1.16 -0.59 -15.83
N SER A 56 -0.95 -0.22 -17.10
CA SER A 56 0.02 0.82 -17.48
C SER A 56 -0.35 2.21 -16.98
N GLY A 57 -1.64 2.51 -16.82
CA GLY A 57 -2.12 3.75 -16.17
C GLY A 57 -2.09 3.75 -14.64
N PHE A 58 -1.57 2.69 -13.99
CA PHE A 58 -1.62 2.50 -12.53
C PHE A 58 -3.03 2.62 -11.92
N GLY A 59 -4.09 2.43 -12.72
CA GLY A 59 -5.47 2.61 -12.30
C GLY A 59 -5.86 4.05 -11.92
N MET A 60 -5.12 5.06 -12.40
CA MET A 60 -5.47 6.48 -12.18
C MET A 60 -6.52 6.95 -13.20
N THR A 61 -7.53 7.67 -12.71
CA THR A 61 -8.54 8.32 -13.58
C THR A 61 -7.92 9.42 -14.45
N LEU A 62 -6.86 10.07 -13.96
CA LEU A 62 -6.07 11.10 -14.67
C LEU A 62 -5.37 10.60 -15.94
N THR A 63 -5.13 9.28 -16.08
CA THR A 63 -4.53 8.68 -17.28
C THR A 63 -5.58 8.22 -18.31
N GLY A 64 -6.83 8.69 -18.18
CA GLY A 64 -7.93 8.35 -19.10
C GLY A 64 -8.59 6.99 -18.84
N VAL A 65 -8.27 6.35 -17.71
CA VAL A 65 -8.83 5.05 -17.34
C VAL A 65 -10.11 5.27 -16.53
N HIS A 66 -11.24 5.35 -17.22
CA HIS A 66 -12.56 5.39 -16.58
C HIS A 66 -13.09 3.97 -16.38
N THR A 67 -12.96 3.45 -15.15
CA THR A 67 -13.55 2.16 -14.75
C THR A 67 -14.79 2.41 -13.90
N CYS A 68 -15.95 2.05 -14.43
CA CYS A 68 -17.20 1.99 -13.68
C CYS A 68 -17.28 0.68 -12.92
N GLY A 69 -16.98 0.74 -11.62
CA GLY A 69 -17.05 -0.41 -10.71
C GLY A 69 -17.15 0.07 -9.27
N ASP A 70 -17.22 -0.87 -8.34
CA ASP A 70 -17.36 -0.56 -6.92
C ASP A 70 -16.08 0.11 -6.41
N TYR A 71 -16.23 1.34 -5.90
CA TYR A 71 -15.12 2.16 -5.40
C TYR A 71 -14.67 1.81 -3.98
N MET A 72 -15.23 0.74 -3.40
CA MET A 72 -14.96 0.38 -2.02
C MET A 72 -13.45 0.16 -1.84
N PHE A 73 -12.88 0.88 -0.88
CA PHE A 73 -11.46 0.91 -0.54
C PHE A 73 -10.58 1.74 -1.50
N SER A 74 -10.09 2.91 -1.06
CA SER A 74 -9.20 3.78 -1.86
C SER A 74 -7.74 3.31 -1.82
N GLY A 75 -7.22 2.86 -2.98
CA GLY A 75 -5.83 2.43 -3.09
C GLY A 75 -4.82 3.57 -2.98
N HIS A 76 -5.19 4.80 -3.34
CA HIS A 76 -4.32 5.97 -3.17
C HIS A 76 -4.06 6.25 -1.68
N THR A 77 -5.11 6.20 -0.86
CA THR A 77 -5.00 6.33 0.59
C THR A 77 -4.12 5.23 1.17
N VAL A 78 -4.28 3.98 0.72
CA VAL A 78 -3.43 2.86 1.17
C VAL A 78 -1.97 3.10 0.84
N VAL A 79 -1.65 3.45 -0.41
CA VAL A 79 -0.26 3.66 -0.85
C VAL A 79 0.39 4.78 -0.05
N LEU A 80 -0.32 5.91 0.11
CA LEU A 80 0.18 7.08 0.82
C LEU A 80 0.42 6.79 2.31
N THR A 81 -0.55 6.16 2.97
CA THR A 81 -0.47 5.82 4.41
C THR A 81 0.56 4.74 4.67
N MET A 82 0.64 3.71 3.82
CA MET A 82 1.66 2.67 3.89
C MET A 82 3.06 3.27 3.72
N LEU A 83 3.25 4.14 2.72
CA LEU A 83 4.53 4.81 2.49
C LEU A 83 4.93 5.65 3.71
N ASN A 84 4.00 6.42 4.28
CA ASN A 84 4.25 7.21 5.48
C ASN A 84 4.73 6.32 6.66
N PHE A 85 4.03 5.21 6.93
CA PHE A 85 4.44 4.31 8.01
C PHE A 85 5.78 3.63 7.74
N PHE A 86 6.05 3.22 6.51
CA PHE A 86 7.35 2.66 6.12
C PHE A 86 8.48 3.66 6.34
N VAL A 87 8.27 4.91 5.93
CA VAL A 87 9.24 5.98 6.11
C VAL A 87 9.52 6.19 7.60
N THR A 88 8.50 6.28 8.45
CA THR A 88 8.68 6.51 9.89
C THR A 88 9.29 5.32 10.64
N GLU A 89 9.02 4.09 10.20
CA GLU A 89 9.51 2.87 10.86
C GLU A 89 10.97 2.59 10.53
N TYR A 90 11.37 2.74 9.26
CA TYR A 90 12.69 2.30 8.78
C TYR A 90 13.74 3.41 8.70
N THR A 91 13.35 4.69 8.80
CA THR A 91 14.28 5.84 8.78
C THR A 91 14.88 6.10 10.18
N PRO A 92 16.16 6.53 10.30
CA PRO A 92 16.76 6.89 11.58
C PRO A 92 16.01 8.05 12.23
N ARG A 93 15.89 7.98 13.57
CA ARG A 93 15.22 8.99 14.39
C ARG A 93 15.86 10.38 14.32
N SER A 94 17.08 10.52 13.79
CA SER A 94 17.72 11.83 13.62
C SER A 94 17.09 12.65 12.49
N TRP A 95 16.40 12.02 11.54
CA TRP A 95 15.85 12.70 10.35
C TRP A 95 14.41 13.20 10.60
N ASN A 96 14.24 13.99 11.65
CA ASN A 96 12.94 14.54 12.06
C ASN A 96 12.23 15.29 10.92
N PHE A 97 12.98 16.04 10.11
CA PHE A 97 12.41 16.76 8.96
C PHE A 97 11.71 15.82 7.98
N LEU A 98 12.31 14.66 7.69
CA LEU A 98 11.75 13.70 6.75
C LEU A 98 10.46 13.09 7.31
N HIS A 99 10.44 12.77 8.61
CA HIS A 99 9.23 12.28 9.28
C HIS A 99 8.12 13.32 9.29
N THR A 100 8.43 14.58 9.62
CA THR A 100 7.44 15.66 9.57
C THR A 100 6.89 15.82 8.16
N LEU A 101 7.75 15.83 7.15
CA LEU A 101 7.34 15.93 5.75
C LEU A 101 6.45 14.76 5.33
N SER A 102 6.77 13.53 5.71
CA SER A 102 5.97 12.35 5.34
C SER A 102 4.56 12.43 5.94
N TRP A 103 4.45 12.85 7.21
CA TRP A 103 3.15 13.02 7.87
C TRP A 103 2.33 14.15 7.25
N VAL A 104 2.97 15.27 6.92
CA VAL A 104 2.33 16.40 6.23
C VAL A 104 1.81 15.95 4.86
N LEU A 105 2.63 15.30 4.03
CA LEU A 105 2.22 14.78 2.73
C LEU A 105 1.07 13.77 2.86
N ASN A 106 1.09 12.92 3.88
CA ASN A 106 0.02 11.97 4.15
C ASN A 106 -1.31 12.68 4.48
N LEU A 107 -1.27 13.69 5.35
CA LEU A 107 -2.47 14.45 5.72
C LEU A 107 -3.02 15.25 4.53
N PHE A 108 -2.16 15.96 3.81
CA PHE A 108 -2.55 16.72 2.62
C PHE A 108 -3.09 15.82 1.51
N GLY A 109 -2.46 14.67 1.26
CA GLY A 109 -2.94 13.74 0.24
C GLY A 109 -4.30 13.15 0.59
N ILE A 110 -4.54 12.78 1.86
CA ILE A 110 -5.88 12.34 2.30
C ILE A 110 -6.91 13.46 2.13
N PHE A 111 -6.55 14.71 2.47
CA PHE A 111 -7.43 15.85 2.30
C PHE A 111 -7.80 16.08 0.83
N PHE A 112 -6.84 16.05 -0.10
CA PHE A 112 -7.12 16.21 -1.53
C PHE A 112 -7.94 15.04 -2.11
N ILE A 113 -7.73 13.81 -1.63
CA ILE A 113 -8.54 12.65 -2.03
C ILE A 113 -10.00 12.84 -1.60
N LEU A 114 -10.24 13.33 -0.39
CA LEU A 114 -11.60 13.64 0.09
C LEU A 114 -12.21 14.83 -0.66
N ALA A 115 -11.42 15.87 -0.93
CA ALA A 115 -11.85 17.07 -1.65
C ALA A 115 -12.17 16.79 -3.13
N ALA A 116 -11.58 15.76 -3.73
CA ALA A 116 -11.94 15.32 -5.07
C ALA A 116 -13.37 14.76 -5.16
N HIS A 117 -14.01 14.42 -4.03
CA HIS A 117 -15.35 13.83 -3.96
C HIS A 117 -15.57 12.54 -4.78
N GLU A 118 -14.50 11.95 -5.34
CA GLU A 118 -14.52 10.72 -6.13
C GLU A 118 -14.75 9.44 -5.28
N HIS A 119 -14.64 9.56 -3.95
CA HIS A 119 -14.79 8.44 -3.01
C HIS A 119 -15.71 8.83 -1.85
N TYR A 120 -16.47 7.87 -1.33
CA TYR A 120 -17.16 8.08 -0.06
C TYR A 120 -16.11 8.26 1.05
N SER A 121 -16.35 9.17 1.99
CA SER A 121 -15.46 9.38 3.14
C SER A 121 -15.23 8.10 3.95
N ILE A 122 -16.21 7.17 3.96
CA ILE A 122 -16.09 5.85 4.57
C ILE A 122 -15.01 4.98 3.92
N ASP A 123 -14.81 5.07 2.60
CA ASP A 123 -13.80 4.29 1.88
C ASP A 123 -12.39 4.71 2.28
N VAL A 124 -12.20 6.00 2.50
CA VAL A 124 -10.94 6.58 2.99
C VAL A 124 -10.69 6.16 4.44
N PHE A 125 -11.73 6.20 5.29
CA PHE A 125 -11.61 5.77 6.69
C PHE A 125 -11.28 4.28 6.82
N ILE A 126 -11.98 3.41 6.09
CA ILE A 126 -11.72 1.96 6.08
C ILE A 126 -10.32 1.67 5.53
N ALA A 127 -9.90 2.35 4.45
CA ALA A 127 -8.56 2.22 3.88
C ALA A 127 -7.47 2.58 4.89
N PHE A 128 -7.62 3.70 5.59
CA PHE A 128 -6.70 4.12 6.64
C PHE A 128 -6.67 3.11 7.80
N TYR A 129 -7.84 2.65 8.25
CA TYR A 129 -7.97 1.70 9.35
C TYR A 129 -7.30 0.35 9.06
N ILE A 130 -7.64 -0.26 7.92
CA ILE A 130 -7.08 -1.56 7.51
C ILE A 130 -5.57 -1.44 7.32
N THR A 131 -5.09 -0.38 6.67
CA THR A 131 -3.65 -0.18 6.44
C THR A 131 -2.89 -0.07 7.76
N THR A 132 -3.39 0.75 8.69
CA THR A 132 -2.77 0.94 10.02
C THR A 132 -2.74 -0.37 10.81
N ARG A 133 -3.87 -1.11 10.85
CA ARG A 133 -3.97 -2.38 11.59
C ARG A 133 -3.08 -3.46 11.00
N LEU A 134 -3.09 -3.59 9.68
CA LEU A 134 -2.30 -4.59 8.98
C LEU A 134 -0.80 -4.30 9.13
N PHE A 135 -0.39 -3.03 9.05
CA PHE A 135 0.99 -2.63 9.32
C PHE A 135 1.42 -2.98 10.74
N LEU A 136 0.61 -2.65 11.75
CA LEU A 136 0.90 -2.94 13.16
C LEU A 136 1.00 -4.44 13.42
N TYR A 137 0.03 -5.23 12.92
CA TYR A 137 0.03 -6.68 13.10
C TYR A 137 1.21 -7.34 12.42
N TYR A 138 1.56 -6.89 11.21
CA TYR A 138 2.74 -7.39 10.50
C TYR A 138 4.02 -7.17 11.29
N HIS A 139 4.25 -5.95 11.78
CA HIS A 139 5.48 -5.63 12.53
C HIS A 139 5.48 -6.27 13.92
N THR A 140 4.34 -6.38 14.58
CA THR A 140 4.23 -7.11 15.86
C THR A 140 4.61 -8.59 15.68
N LEU A 141 4.14 -9.21 14.60
CA LEU A 141 4.43 -10.60 14.26
C LEU A 141 5.89 -10.81 13.84
N ALA A 142 6.45 -9.88 13.05
CA ALA A 142 7.86 -9.91 12.62
C ALA A 142 8.84 -9.64 13.79
N ASN A 143 8.46 -8.79 14.73
CA ASN A 143 9.33 -8.40 15.85
C ASN A 143 9.27 -9.42 17.01
N THR A 144 8.17 -10.18 17.13
CA THR A 144 8.00 -11.17 18.20
C THR A 144 8.28 -12.59 17.71
N ARG A 145 9.48 -13.10 18.02
CA ARG A 145 9.95 -14.44 17.58
C ARG A 145 9.02 -15.59 17.96
N ALA A 146 8.37 -15.52 19.12
CA ALA A 146 7.44 -16.54 19.59
C ALA A 146 6.21 -16.71 18.66
N TYR A 147 5.73 -15.63 18.05
CA TYR A 147 4.60 -15.70 17.12
C TYR A 147 5.04 -16.03 15.69
N GLN A 148 6.24 -15.61 15.27
CA GLN A 148 6.79 -15.94 13.95
C GLN A 148 6.95 -17.46 13.74
N GLN A 149 7.32 -18.21 14.79
CA GLN A 149 7.48 -19.67 14.73
C GLN A 149 6.17 -20.45 14.99
N SER A 150 5.07 -19.76 15.32
CA SER A 150 3.80 -20.43 15.58
C SER A 150 3.20 -21.03 14.32
N ARG A 151 2.78 -22.31 14.39
CA ARG A 151 2.05 -23.00 13.32
C ARG A 151 0.78 -22.26 12.92
N ARG A 152 0.15 -21.53 13.85
CA ARG A 152 -1.05 -20.73 13.62
C ARG A 152 -0.77 -19.51 12.73
N ALA A 153 0.33 -18.80 12.97
CA ALA A 153 0.71 -17.65 12.15
C ALA A 153 0.97 -18.06 10.69
N ARG A 154 1.57 -19.24 10.46
CA ARG A 154 1.82 -19.79 9.12
C ARG A 154 0.55 -20.13 8.35
N ILE A 155 -0.49 -20.63 9.02
CA ILE A 155 -1.77 -21.00 8.40
C ILE A 155 -2.60 -19.76 8.10
N TRP A 156 -2.68 -18.81 9.03
CA TRP A 156 -3.51 -17.60 8.88
C TRP A 156 -2.86 -16.55 7.97
N PHE A 157 -1.53 -16.50 7.90
CA PHE A 157 -0.79 -15.53 7.08
C PHE A 157 0.28 -16.23 6.22
N PRO A 158 -0.12 -16.94 5.15
CA PRO A 158 0.80 -17.72 4.31
C PRO A 158 1.81 -16.81 3.58
N MET A 159 1.36 -15.66 3.07
CA MET A 159 2.22 -14.64 2.46
C MET A 159 3.28 -14.12 3.43
N PHE A 160 2.90 -13.84 4.68
CA PHE A 160 3.83 -13.41 5.72
C PHE A 160 4.89 -14.47 5.99
N SER A 161 4.48 -15.72 6.17
CA SER A 161 5.43 -16.81 6.46
C SER A 161 6.45 -16.95 5.34
N PHE A 162 6.03 -16.93 4.07
CA PHE A 162 6.96 -17.05 2.93
C PHE A 162 7.97 -15.88 2.86
N PHE A 163 7.51 -14.65 3.05
CA PHE A 163 8.37 -13.46 2.95
C PHE A 163 9.22 -13.17 4.20
N GLU A 164 8.95 -13.77 5.37
CA GLU A 164 9.74 -13.57 6.60
C GLU A 164 10.48 -14.83 7.09
N CYS A 165 10.43 -15.97 6.38
CA CYS A 165 11.12 -17.23 6.77
C CYS A 165 12.62 -17.07 7.11
N ASN A 166 13.31 -16.13 6.47
CA ASN A 166 14.77 -15.94 6.58
C ASN A 166 15.16 -14.65 7.33
N VAL A 167 14.23 -14.01 8.05
CA VAL A 167 14.49 -12.76 8.77
C VAL A 167 14.32 -13.00 10.27
N ASN A 168 15.40 -12.81 11.04
CA ASN A 168 15.42 -13.10 12.47
C ASN A 168 15.27 -11.84 13.32
N GLY A 169 14.03 -11.36 13.47
CA GLY A 169 13.67 -10.26 14.39
C GLY A 169 13.69 -8.86 13.77
N THR A 170 13.86 -7.85 14.64
CA THR A 170 13.84 -6.43 14.29
C THR A 170 14.99 -6.06 13.36
N VAL A 171 14.67 -5.39 12.25
CA VAL A 171 15.69 -4.87 11.32
C VAL A 171 16.25 -3.57 11.94
N PRO A 172 17.58 -3.45 12.13
CA PRO A 172 18.14 -2.20 12.61
C PRO A 172 17.96 -1.09 11.57
N ASN A 173 17.63 0.12 12.02
CA ASN A 173 17.48 1.31 11.18
C ASN A 173 18.85 1.89 10.75
N GLU A 174 19.76 1.00 10.34
CA GLU A 174 21.09 1.35 9.87
C GLU A 174 21.13 1.28 8.34
N TYR A 175 21.36 2.43 7.71
CA TYR A 175 21.50 2.54 6.28
C TYR A 175 22.91 2.13 5.88
N CYS A 176 23.09 0.86 5.52
CA CYS A 176 24.28 0.42 4.82
C CYS A 176 24.20 0.89 3.36
N TRP A 177 25.10 1.79 2.96
CA TRP A 177 25.23 2.21 1.57
C TRP A 177 25.54 0.95 0.72
N PRO A 178 24.76 0.66 -0.34
CA PRO A 178 24.96 -0.55 -1.15
C PRO A 178 26.23 -0.49 -2.00
N PHE A 179 26.85 0.68 -2.12
CA PHE A 179 28.11 0.89 -2.84
C PHE A 179 29.26 1.13 -1.87
N SER A 180 30.49 0.84 -2.29
CA SER A 180 31.70 1.11 -1.52
C SER A 180 31.89 2.62 -1.36
N LYS A 181 31.43 3.18 -0.23
CA LYS A 181 31.70 4.54 0.34
C LYS A 181 32.13 5.66 -0.64
N PRO A 182 31.48 6.83 -0.52
CA PRO A 182 32.23 8.07 -0.34
C PRO A 182 32.14 8.47 1.12
N ALA A 183 33.28 8.49 1.80
CA ALA A 183 33.43 8.96 3.20
C ALA A 183 32.90 10.39 3.42
N ILE A 184 32.61 11.12 2.34
CA ILE A 184 32.10 12.49 2.31
C ILE A 184 30.66 12.58 2.86
N MET A 185 29.79 11.60 2.57
CA MET A 185 28.37 11.70 2.95
C MET A 185 28.09 11.32 4.41
N LYS A 186 29.00 10.55 5.04
CA LYS A 186 28.97 10.26 6.49
C LYS A 186 29.19 11.52 7.34
N ARG A 187 29.79 12.58 6.77
CA ARG A 187 30.09 13.85 7.44
C ARG A 187 28.98 14.90 7.34
N LEU A 188 28.03 14.71 6.42
CA LEU A 188 26.88 15.61 6.21
C LEU A 188 25.64 15.19 7.02
N ILE A 189 25.61 13.95 7.50
CA ILE A 189 24.45 13.30 8.12
C ILE A 189 24.73 12.91 9.59
N GLY A 190 25.98 13.06 10.04
CA GLY A 190 26.41 12.87 11.43
C GLY A 190 26.51 14.20 12.16
#